data_AF-A0A0N5BCG8-F1
#
_entry.id   AF-A0A0N5BCG8-F1
#
_cell.length_a   1.000
_cell.length_b   1.000
_cell.length_c   1.000
_cell.angle_alpha   90.00
_cell.angle_beta   90.00
_cell.angle_gamma   90.00
#
_symmetry.space_group_name_H-M   'P 1'
#
loop_
_entity.id
_entity.type
_entity.pdbx_description
1 polymer ?
#
loop_
_entity_poly.entity_id
_entity_poly.type
_entity_poly.pdbx_seq_one_letter_code
_entity_poly.pdbx_strand_id
1 'polypeptide(L)'
;MIPEALEEKIIECKENGLYPFFVNATAGTTVYGAFDPLNEITNICKKYNIWFHVDAAWGGDLLLSPEFRWKLQGVEKANSVSWNPHKLMGSLLQCSSFF
;
A
#
# COMPACT_ATOMS: atom_id res chain seq x y z
N MET A 1 -4.86 4.32 7.18
CA MET A 1 -3.86 3.97 8.22
C MET A 1 -3.33 5.26 8.81
N ILE A 2 -3.16 5.34 10.13
CA ILE A 2 -2.55 6.49 10.80
C ILE A 2 -1.03 6.21 10.90
N PRO A 3 -0.15 6.97 10.23
CA PRO A 3 1.29 6.70 10.21
C PRO A 3 1.96 6.66 11.58
N GLU A 4 1.55 7.52 12.50
CA GLU A 4 2.08 7.59 13.86
C GLU A 4 1.84 6.28 14.61
N ALA A 5 0.61 5.74 14.51
CA ALA A 5 0.26 4.47 15.11
C ALA A 5 1.01 3.28 14.48
N LEU A 6 1.35 3.35 13.18
CA LEU A 6 2.21 2.35 12.53
C LEU A 6 3.61 2.38 13.14
N GLU A 7 4.21 3.56 13.28
CA GLU A 7 5.54 3.70 13.84
C GLU A 7 5.61 3.27 15.32
N GLU A 8 4.60 3.63 16.12
CA GLU A 8 4.45 3.16 17.51
C GLU A 8 4.46 1.62 17.58
N LYS A 9 3.72 0.94 16.69
CA LYS A 9 3.67 -0.52 16.65
C LYS A 9 4.99 -1.16 16.19
N ILE A 10 5.73 -0.50 15.31
CA ILE A 10 7.06 -0.95 14.91
C ILE A 10 8.03 -0.86 16.09
N ILE A 11 7.99 0.23 16.86
CA ILE A 11 8.83 0.41 18.05
C ILE A 11 8.50 -0.65 19.10
N GLU A 12 7.21 -0.82 19.44
CA GLU A 12 6.74 -1.84 20.39
C GLU A 12 7.17 -3.25 19.97
N CYS A 13 7.09 -3.57 18.68
CA CYS A 13 7.53 -4.86 18.13
C CYS A 13 9.03 -5.09 18.40
N LYS A 14 9.87 -4.07 18.17
CA LYS A 14 11.32 -4.15 18.42
C LYS A 14 11.66 -4.21 19.91
N GLU A 15 10.95 -3.48 20.76
CA GLU A 15 11.12 -3.51 22.23
C GLU A 15 10.82 -4.89 22.81
N ASN A 16 9.86 -5.61 22.21
CA ASN A 16 9.54 -6.99 22.55
C ASN A 16 10.52 -8.03 21.95
N GLY A 17 11.63 -7.60 21.34
CA GLY A 17 12.62 -8.47 20.73
C GLY A 17 12.16 -9.15 19.43
N LEU A 18 11.08 -8.67 18.81
CA LEU A 18 10.58 -9.18 17.53
C LEU A 18 11.18 -8.41 16.36
N TYR A 19 11.06 -8.99 15.16
CA TYR A 19 11.61 -8.43 13.93
C TYR A 19 10.48 -7.99 12.98
N PRO A 20 10.10 -6.69 12.96
CA PRO A 20 9.15 -6.19 11.98
C PRO A 20 9.80 -6.24 10.59
N PHE A 21 9.16 -6.93 9.65
CA PHE A 21 9.76 -7.20 8.33
C PHE A 21 8.88 -6.77 7.15
N PHE A 22 7.58 -6.52 7.38
CA PHE A 22 6.63 -6.24 6.31
C PHE A 22 5.54 -5.25 6.75
N VAL A 23 5.19 -4.32 5.85
CA VAL A 23 4.04 -3.42 5.97
C VAL A 23 3.25 -3.45 4.66
N ASN A 24 1.94 -3.68 4.77
CA ASN A 24 0.98 -3.53 3.67
C ASN A 24 0.19 -2.23 3.84
N ALA A 25 0.32 -1.31 2.90
CA ALA A 25 -0.60 -0.19 2.75
C ALA A 25 -1.64 -0.52 1.67
N THR A 26 -2.89 -0.12 1.90
CA THR A 26 -3.99 -0.39 0.97
C THR A 26 -4.34 0.86 0.18
N ALA A 27 -4.19 0.80 -1.14
CA ALA A 27 -4.64 1.83 -2.06
C ALA A 27 -6.05 1.47 -2.56
N GLY A 28 -7.07 1.85 -1.77
CA GLY A 28 -8.47 1.53 -2.03
C GLY A 28 -8.95 0.31 -1.25
N THR A 29 -9.33 0.50 0.01
CA THR A 29 -9.90 -0.58 0.85
C THR A 29 -11.24 -1.06 0.30
N THR A 30 -11.56 -2.34 0.51
CA THR A 30 -12.75 -2.98 -0.09
C THR A 30 -14.07 -2.31 0.25
N VAL A 31 -14.26 -1.88 1.51
CA VAL A 31 -15.56 -1.36 1.98
C VAL A 31 -15.68 0.14 1.74
N TYR A 32 -14.72 0.92 2.22
CA TYR A 32 -14.78 2.38 2.15
C TYR A 32 -14.06 2.98 0.94
N GLY A 33 -13.30 2.18 0.18
CA GLY A 33 -12.44 2.72 -0.88
C GLY A 33 -11.39 3.69 -0.35
N ALA A 34 -10.96 3.52 0.90
CA ALA A 34 -9.99 4.41 1.54
C ALA A 34 -8.58 4.17 1.01
N PHE A 35 -7.77 5.23 0.94
CA PHE A 35 -6.38 5.18 0.49
C PHE A 35 -5.47 5.48 1.67
N ASP A 36 -4.54 4.58 1.94
CA ASP A 36 -3.51 4.79 2.95
C ASP A 36 -2.49 5.85 2.47
N PRO A 37 -1.91 6.64 3.40
CA PRO A 37 -0.92 7.68 3.10
C PRO A 37 0.44 7.06 2.74
N LEU A 38 0.62 6.69 1.46
CA LEU A 38 1.75 5.87 0.99
C LEU A 38 3.11 6.54 1.19
N ASN A 39 3.20 7.86 1.03
CA ASN A 39 4.46 8.60 1.20
C ASN A 39 4.97 8.55 2.65
N GLU A 40 4.07 8.78 3.59
CA GLU A 40 4.32 8.78 5.02
C GLU A 40 4.71 7.38 5.49
N ILE A 41 3.98 6.36 5.04
CA ILE A 41 4.28 4.95 5.34
C ILE A 41 5.64 4.54 4.75
N THR A 42 5.96 4.98 3.53
CA THR A 42 7.26 4.72 2.90
C THR A 42 8.41 5.26 3.76
N ASN A 43 8.28 6.48 4.29
CA ASN A 43 9.33 7.09 5.10
C ASN A 43 9.61 6.26 6.36
N ILE A 44 8.54 5.76 7.00
CA ILE A 44 8.64 4.86 8.16
C ILE A 44 9.31 3.55 7.75
N CYS A 45 8.84 2.90 6.68
CA CYS A 45 9.38 1.62 6.23
C CYS A 45 10.89 1.72 5.90
N LYS A 46 11.31 2.80 5.23
CA LYS A 46 12.73 3.07 4.95
C LYS A 46 13.55 3.30 6.21
N LYS A 47 13.03 4.05 7.19
CA LYS A 47 13.69 4.32 8.48
C LYS A 47 14.02 3.02 9.23
N TYR A 48 13.12 2.04 9.17
CA TYR A 48 13.27 0.77 9.90
C TYR A 48 13.74 -0.40 9.03
N ASN A 49 14.02 -0.17 7.73
CA ASN A 49 14.38 -1.20 6.76
C ASN A 49 13.35 -2.34 6.66
N ILE A 50 12.09 -1.97 6.49
CA ILE A 50 10.93 -2.87 6.40
C ILE A 50 10.46 -2.96 4.95
N TRP A 51 10.08 -4.15 4.49
CA TRP A 51 9.50 -4.33 3.16
C TRP A 51 8.15 -3.62 3.07
N PHE A 52 8.01 -2.74 2.08
CA PHE A 52 6.80 -1.97 1.85
C PHE A 52 6.03 -2.50 0.63
N HIS A 53 4.85 -3.07 0.87
CA HIS A 53 3.92 -3.51 -0.17
C HIS A 53 2.71 -2.57 -0.25
N VAL A 54 2.24 -2.31 -1.47
CA VAL A 54 0.98 -1.61 -1.70
C VAL A 54 -0.03 -2.58 -2.30
N ASP A 55 -1.11 -2.85 -1.56
CA ASP A 55 -2.29 -3.51 -2.10
C ASP A 55 -3.12 -2.48 -2.88
N ALA A 56 -2.91 -2.45 -4.19
CA ALA A 56 -3.68 -1.64 -5.13
C ALA A 56 -4.63 -2.52 -5.96
N ALA A 57 -5.06 -3.68 -5.43
CA ALA A 57 -5.94 -4.58 -6.15
C ALA A 57 -7.22 -3.88 -6.63
N TRP A 58 -7.80 -3.00 -5.80
CA TRP A 58 -8.96 -2.19 -6.17
C TRP A 58 -8.59 -0.83 -6.75
N GLY A 59 -7.76 -0.04 -6.05
CA GLY A 59 -7.48 1.34 -6.44
C GLY A 59 -6.40 1.50 -7.52
N GLY A 60 -5.71 0.44 -7.93
CA GLY A 60 -4.60 0.51 -8.90
C GLY A 60 -5.00 1.09 -10.25
N ASP A 61 -6.23 0.84 -10.69
CA ASP A 61 -6.76 1.36 -11.95
C ASP A 61 -6.82 2.90 -11.98
N LEU A 62 -6.81 3.58 -10.83
CA LEU A 62 -6.76 5.06 -10.77
C LEU A 62 -5.44 5.62 -11.31
N LEU A 63 -4.37 4.81 -11.40
CA LEU A 63 -3.12 5.21 -12.05
C LEU A 63 -3.32 5.56 -13.53
N LEU A 64 -4.34 4.98 -14.18
CA LEU A 64 -4.70 5.26 -15.56
C LEU A 64 -5.49 6.58 -15.72
N SER A 65 -6.01 7.14 -14.62
CA SER A 65 -6.77 8.39 -14.63
C SER A 65 -5.86 9.59 -14.32
N PRO A 66 -5.74 10.57 -15.24
CA PRO A 66 -5.01 11.82 -14.96
C PRO A 66 -5.57 12.59 -13.76
N GLU A 67 -6.88 12.49 -13.51
CA GLU A 67 -7.60 13.20 -12.45
C GLU A 67 -7.40 12.57 -11.08
N PHE A 68 -7.28 11.23 -11.00
CA PHE A 68 -7.29 10.51 -9.72
C PHE A 68 -5.98 9.81 -9.35
N ARG A 69 -5.01 9.70 -10.28
CA ARG A 69 -3.72 9.04 -10.01
C ARG A 69 -2.96 9.58 -8.79
N TRP A 70 -3.23 10.83 -8.39
CA TRP A 70 -2.62 11.45 -7.22
C TRP A 70 -2.93 10.69 -5.91
N LYS A 71 -4.04 9.94 -5.85
CA LYS A 71 -4.39 9.12 -4.68
C LYS A 71 -3.39 7.99 -4.39
N LEU A 72 -2.56 7.63 -5.37
CA LEU A 72 -1.50 6.61 -5.23
C LEU A 72 -0.10 7.23 -5.21
N GLN A 73 0.04 8.54 -4.97
CA GLN A 73 1.37 9.16 -4.82
C GLN A 73 2.19 8.45 -3.73
N GLY A 74 3.38 7.99 -4.09
CA GLY A 74 4.25 7.21 -3.22
C GLY A 74 4.27 5.71 -3.56
N VAL A 75 3.36 5.22 -4.41
CA VAL A 75 3.36 3.82 -4.87
C VAL A 75 4.65 3.45 -5.61
N GLU A 76 5.28 4.41 -6.30
CA GLU A 76 6.55 4.24 -6.99
C GLU A 76 7.73 3.93 -6.06
N LYS A 77 7.54 4.10 -4.76
CA LYS A 77 8.54 3.83 -3.71
C LYS A 77 8.33 2.48 -3.03
N ALA A 78 7.25 1.76 -3.38
CA ALA A 78 6.96 0.43 -2.86
C ALA A 78 7.96 -0.60 -3.38
N ASN A 79 8.22 -1.62 -2.57
CA ASN A 79 9.01 -2.78 -2.98
C ASN A 79 8.20 -3.77 -3.82
N SER A 80 6.88 -3.75 -3.69
CA SER A 80 5.97 -4.56 -4.51
C SER A 80 4.57 -3.97 -4.54
N VAL A 81 3.81 -4.28 -5.57
CA VAL A 81 2.43 -3.80 -5.76
C VAL A 81 1.54 -4.92 -6.29
N SER A 82 0.35 -5.09 -5.73
CA SER A 82 -0.71 -5.91 -6.32
C SER A 82 -1.72 -5.05 -7.07
N TRP A 83 -2.21 -5.53 -8.21
CA TRP A 83 -3.20 -4.81 -9.03
C TRP A 83 -4.14 -5.79 -9.73
N ASN A 84 -5.46 -5.58 -9.65
CA ASN A 84 -6.45 -6.44 -10.29
C ASN A 84 -7.23 -5.72 -11.39
N PRO A 85 -6.76 -5.78 -12.65
CA PRO A 85 -7.51 -5.40 -13.85
C PRO A 85 -8.96 -5.89 -13.94
N HIS A 86 -9.28 -7.03 -13.33
CA HIS A 86 -10.65 -7.57 -13.35
C HIS A 86 -11.63 -6.81 -12.43
N LYS A 87 -11.17 -5.79 -11.71
CA LYS A 87 -12.02 -4.95 -10.89
C LYS A 87 -12.43 -3.68 -11.65
N LEU A 88 -11.79 -2.54 -11.41
CA LEU A 88 -12.26 -1.26 -11.93
C LEU A 88 -11.99 -1.10 -13.44
N MET A 89 -10.97 -1.74 -13.99
CA MET A 89 -10.70 -1.77 -15.45
C MET A 89 -11.61 -2.72 -16.24
N GLY A 90 -12.40 -3.57 -15.58
CA GLY A 90 -13.43 -4.39 -16.24
C GLY A 90 -12.91 -5.58 -17.06
N SER A 91 -11.69 -6.06 -16.82
CA SER A 91 -11.23 -7.33 -17.40
C SER A 91 -12.07 -8.51 -16.88
N LEU A 92 -12.16 -9.61 -17.65
CA LEU A 92 -12.84 -10.82 -17.18
C LEU A 92 -12.08 -11.47 -16.01
N LEU A 93 -12.83 -12.14 -15.13
CA LEU A 93 -12.24 -12.94 -14.06
C LEU A 93 -11.54 -14.18 -14.66
N GLN A 94 -10.34 -14.56 -14.23
CA GLN A 94 -9.45 -13.90 -13.25
C GLN A 94 -8.35 -13.10 -13.95
N CYS A 95 -7.99 -11.94 -13.40
CA CYS A 95 -6.85 -11.14 -13.86
C CYS A 95 -6.23 -10.32 -12.72
N SER A 96 -5.10 -10.78 -12.18
CA SER A 96 -4.36 -10.11 -11.10
C SER A 96 -2.87 -10.11 -11.45
N SER A 97 -2.18 -9.01 -11.18
CA SER A 97 -0.77 -8.82 -11.46
C SER A 97 -0.03 -8.41 -10.19
N PHE A 98 1.22 -8.83 -10.10
CA PHE A 98 2.14 -8.50 -9.02
C PHE A 98 3.40 -7.91 -9.64
N PHE A 99 3.79 -6.73 -9.18
CA PHE A 99 4.97 -5.99 -9.60
C PHE A 99 5.97 -5.88 -8.45
#